data_AF-A0A497MTE8-F1
#
_entry.id   AF-A0A497MTE8-F1
#
_cell.length_a   1.000
_cell.length_b   1.000
_cell.length_c   1.000
_cell.angle_alpha   90.00
_cell.angle_beta   90.00
_cell.angle_gamma   90.00
#
_symmetry.space_group_name_H-M   'P 1'
#
loop_
_entity.id
_entity.type
_entity.pdbx_description
1 polymer ?
#
loop_
_entity_poly.entity_id
_entity_poly.type
_entity_poly.pdbx_seq_one_letter_code
_entity_poly.pdbx_strand_id
1 'polypeptide(L)'
;MKPYEHLVERQRRFLHSHRGVRKPELKDVFERLCYIAPRDLIVSNYIRSKPLVAFNPGALLVGKRLRVFPRLIFDYYKYVSSIGVFELDIESVLNG
;
A
#
# COMPACT_ATOMS: atom_id res chain seq x y z
N MET A 1 -25.79 -29.52 19.01
CA MET A 1 -25.70 -28.10 18.62
C MET A 1 -24.28 -27.85 18.14
N LYS A 2 -24.06 -27.39 16.91
CA LYS A 2 -22.70 -27.19 16.39
C LYS A 2 -22.07 -25.94 17.03
N PRO A 3 -20.76 -25.92 17.33
CA PRO A 3 -20.11 -24.84 18.09
C PRO A 3 -20.27 -23.42 17.52
N TYR A 4 -20.56 -23.30 16.22
CA TYR A 4 -20.64 -22.03 15.51
C TYR A 4 -22.04 -21.41 15.42
N GLU A 5 -23.09 -22.11 15.87
CA GLU A 5 -24.48 -21.62 15.75
C GLU A 5 -24.69 -20.29 16.50
N HIS A 6 -24.07 -20.14 17.67
CA HIS A 6 -24.09 -18.89 18.43
C HIS A 6 -23.40 -17.73 17.68
N LEU A 7 -22.34 -18.00 16.93
CA LEU A 7 -21.60 -17.00 16.15
C LEU A 7 -22.42 -16.50 14.96
N VAL A 8 -23.11 -17.41 14.28
CA VAL A 8 -24.03 -17.06 13.19
C VAL A 8 -25.15 -16.16 13.70
N GLU A 9 -25.72 -16.48 14.85
CA GLU A 9 -26.80 -15.69 15.42
C GLU A 9 -26.33 -14.32 15.92
N ARG A 10 -25.09 -14.23 16.41
CA ARG A 10 -24.46 -12.95 16.77
C ARG A 10 -24.19 -12.09 15.55
N GLN A 11 -23.70 -12.68 14.45
CA GLN A 11 -23.49 -11.99 13.17
C GLN A 11 -24.81 -11.47 12.61
N ARG A 12 -25.86 -12.31 12.58
CA ARG A 12 -27.18 -11.93 12.07
C ARG A 12 -27.74 -10.73 12.84
N ARG A 13 -27.71 -10.77 14.18
CA ARG A 13 -28.11 -9.64 15.02
C ARG A 13 -27.32 -8.37 14.73
N PHE A 14 -26.00 -8.48 14.57
CA PHE A 14 -25.15 -7.33 14.25
C PHE A 14 -25.52 -6.70 12.90
N LEU A 15 -25.60 -7.52 11.84
CA LEU A 15 -25.92 -7.06 10.49
C LEU A 15 -27.32 -6.41 10.40
N HIS A 16 -28.27 -6.87 11.22
CA HIS A 16 -29.65 -6.37 11.19
C HIS A 16 -29.87 -5.09 12.03
N SER A 17 -29.03 -4.86 13.05
CA SER A 17 -29.17 -3.73 13.99
C SER A 17 -28.26 -2.54 13.68
N HIS A 18 -27.19 -2.74 12.90
CA HIS A 18 -26.20 -1.70 12.64
C HIS A 18 -26.30 -1.15 11.21
N ARG A 19 -26.36 0.17 11.08
CA ARG A 19 -26.24 0.88 9.80
C ARG A 19 -24.78 1.13 9.46
N GLY A 20 -24.46 1.31 8.18
CA GLY A 20 -23.09 1.63 7.73
C GLY A 20 -22.13 0.44 7.70
N VAL A 21 -22.64 -0.80 7.81
CA VAL A 21 -21.81 -1.99 7.57
C VAL A 21 -21.28 -1.94 6.14
N ARG A 22 -19.96 -2.06 5.98
CA ARG A 22 -19.31 -2.14 4.67
C ARG A 22 -19.90 -3.33 3.91
N LYS A 23 -20.54 -3.04 2.77
CA LYS A 23 -21.00 -4.08 1.87
C LYS A 23 -19.77 -4.82 1.29
N PRO A 24 -19.87 -6.12 1.00
CA PRO A 24 -18.83 -6.88 0.32
C PRO A 24 -18.78 -6.53 -1.17
N GLU A 25 -18.70 -5.23 -1.49
CA GLU A 25 -18.61 -4.69 -2.84
C GLU A 25 -17.28 -3.94 -2.99
N LEU A 26 -16.65 -4.10 -4.16
CA LEU A 26 -15.46 -3.34 -4.55
C LEU A 26 -15.88 -2.34 -5.61
N LYS A 27 -15.82 -1.05 -5.27
CA LYS A 27 -15.90 0.03 -6.24
C LYS A 27 -14.48 0.52 -6.49
N ASP A 28 -13.88 0.07 -7.59
CA ASP A 28 -12.56 0.57 -7.98
C ASP A 28 -12.70 2.02 -8.45
N VAL A 29 -12.02 2.93 -7.77
CA VAL A 29 -12.01 4.37 -8.08
C VAL A 29 -10.65 4.81 -8.61
N PHE A 30 -9.71 3.88 -8.77
CA PHE A 30 -8.36 4.16 -9.22
C PHE A 30 -8.05 3.33 -10.46
N GLU A 31 -7.33 3.95 -11.39
CA GLU A 31 -6.70 3.24 -12.49
C GLU A 31 -5.23 2.98 -12.14
N ARG A 32 -4.74 1.78 -12.42
CA ARG A 32 -3.32 1.45 -12.21
C ARG A 32 -2.51 1.99 -13.39
N LEU A 33 -1.78 3.08 -13.16
CA LEU A 33 -0.90 3.68 -14.16
C LEU A 33 0.50 3.05 -14.20
N CYS A 34 1.08 2.79 -13.03
CA CYS A 34 2.42 2.20 -12.92
C CYS A 34 2.52 1.23 -11.75
N TYR A 35 3.52 0.36 -11.81
CA TYR A 35 3.86 -0.56 -10.73
C TYR A 35 5.36 -0.51 -10.46
N ILE A 36 5.73 -0.17 -9.24
CA ILE A 36 7.13 -0.06 -8.81
C ILE A 36 7.40 -1.17 -7.81
N ALA A 37 8.22 -2.14 -8.22
CA ALA A 37 8.68 -3.22 -7.37
C ALA A 37 10.01 -2.84 -6.68
N PRO A 38 10.40 -3.54 -5.59
CA PRO A 38 11.67 -3.27 -4.91
C PRO A 38 12.89 -3.35 -5.83
N ARG A 39 12.84 -4.23 -6.84
CA ARG A 39 13.91 -4.40 -7.84
C ARG A 39 14.08 -3.22 -8.79
N ASP A 40 13.06 -2.37 -8.91
CA ASP A 40 13.06 -1.17 -9.76
C ASP A 40 13.72 0.02 -9.03
N LEU A 41 14.04 -0.14 -7.73
CA LEU A 41 14.63 0.90 -6.89
C LEU A 41 16.13 0.65 -6.68
N ILE A 42 16.91 1.71 -6.87
CA ILE A 42 18.33 1.77 -6.52
C ILE A 42 18.53 2.90 -5.52
N VAL A 43 19.06 2.56 -4.36
CA VAL A 43 19.40 3.49 -3.27
C VAL A 43 20.88 3.83 -3.38
N SER A 44 21.19 5.11 -3.58
CA SER A 44 22.56 5.58 -3.85
C SER A 44 23.36 5.92 -2.59
N ASN A 45 22.68 6.17 -1.46
CA ASN A 45 23.27 6.71 -0.23
C ASN A 45 23.12 5.76 0.97
N TYR A 46 23.09 4.44 0.72
CA TYR A 46 23.01 3.43 1.77
C TYR A 46 23.87 2.22 1.41
N ILE A 47 24.41 1.52 2.43
CA ILE A 47 25.32 0.39 2.24
C ILE A 47 24.71 -0.74 1.40
N ARG A 48 23.38 -0.92 1.48
CA ARG A 48 22.62 -1.82 0.61
C ARG A 48 21.86 -0.99 -0.41
N SER A 49 22.23 -1.12 -1.68
CA SER A 49 21.62 -0.35 -2.77
C SER A 49 20.25 -0.88 -3.20
N LYS A 50 19.93 -2.15 -2.91
CA LYS A 50 18.65 -2.76 -3.28
C LYS A 50 17.82 -3.05 -2.03
N PRO A 51 16.61 -2.48 -1.91
CA PRO A 51 15.69 -2.88 -0.87
C PRO A 51 15.14 -4.27 -1.19
N LEU A 52 14.88 -5.04 -0.13
CA LEU A 52 14.23 -6.33 -0.22
C LEU A 52 12.71 -6.18 -0.37
N VAL A 53 12.15 -5.17 0.30
CA VAL A 53 10.72 -4.83 0.27
C VAL A 53 10.57 -3.32 0.19
N ALA A 54 9.58 -2.87 -0.58
CA ALA A 54 9.15 -1.48 -0.73
C ALA A 54 7.62 -1.45 -0.66
N PHE A 55 7.06 -0.69 0.28
CA PHE A 55 5.62 -0.69 0.54
C PHE A 55 5.17 0.60 1.22
N ASN A 56 3.85 0.76 1.39
CA ASN A 56 3.20 1.90 2.04
C ASN A 56 3.81 3.27 1.64
N PRO A 57 3.89 3.59 0.34
CA PRO A 57 4.46 4.85 -0.07
C PRO A 57 3.55 6.02 0.34
N GLY A 58 4.17 7.12 0.75
CA GLY A 58 3.56 8.44 0.62
C GLY A 58 3.86 9.03 -0.76
N ALA A 59 3.00 9.90 -1.27
CA ALA A 59 3.26 10.63 -2.51
C ALA A 59 2.81 12.10 -2.38
N LEU A 60 3.57 13.01 -2.99
CA LEU A 60 3.29 14.44 -3.02
C LEU A 60 3.61 15.00 -4.41
N LEU A 61 2.64 15.66 -5.04
CA LEU A 61 2.84 16.38 -6.30
C LEU A 61 3.27 17.82 -6.00
N VAL A 62 4.44 18.23 -6.50
CA VAL A 62 4.94 19.61 -6.41
C VAL A 62 5.26 20.10 -7.82
N GLY A 63 4.42 21.00 -8.35
CA GLY A 63 4.48 21.38 -9.76
C GLY A 63 4.25 20.15 -10.65
N LYS A 64 5.23 19.82 -11.49
CA LYS A 64 5.21 18.62 -12.37
C LYS A 64 5.99 17.42 -11.80
N ARG A 65 6.47 17.50 -10.56
CA ARG A 65 7.26 16.43 -9.93
C ARG A 65 6.43 15.67 -8.92
N LEU A 66 6.26 14.37 -9.16
CA LEU A 66 5.70 13.44 -8.19
C LEU A 66 6.82 12.92 -7.29
N ARG A 67 6.87 13.41 -6.04
CA ARG A 67 7.75 12.87 -4.99
C ARG A 67 7.11 11.66 -4.37
N VAL A 68 7.85 10.55 -4.30
CA VAL A 68 7.38 9.29 -3.72
C VAL A 68 8.29 8.90 -2.57
N PHE A 69 7.69 8.51 -1.46
CA PHE A 69 8.34 8.20 -0.20
C PHE A 69 8.03 6.76 0.22
N PRO A 70 8.66 5.75 -0.40
CA PRO A 70 8.42 4.36 -0.06
C PRO A 70 9.02 4.00 1.31
N ARG A 71 8.36 3.11 2.04
CA ARG A 71 8.97 2.42 3.19
C ARG A 71 9.81 1.27 2.69
N LEU A 72 11.10 1.29 3.00
CA LEU A 72 12.10 0.33 2.53
C LEU A 72 12.58 -0.56 3.66
N ILE A 73 12.73 -1.85 3.38
CA ILE A 73 13.37 -2.82 4.27
C ILE A 73 14.51 -3.48 3.51
N PHE A 74 15.67 -3.58 4.16
CA PHE A 74 16.89 -4.13 3.55
C PHE A 74 17.32 -5.46 4.16
N ASP A 75 16.84 -5.81 5.36
CA ASP A 75 17.06 -7.10 6.00
C ASP A 75 15.82 -7.56 6.77
N TYR A 76 15.70 -8.87 6.94
CA TYR A 76 14.60 -9.50 7.69
C TYR A 76 14.95 -9.74 9.16
N TYR A 77 16.18 -9.47 9.61
CA TYR A 77 16.56 -9.81 10.97
C TYR A 77 15.97 -8.82 11.98
N LYS A 78 16.09 -7.52 11.69
CA LYS A 78 15.53 -6.48 12.58
C LYS A 78 14.30 -5.78 11.99
N TYR A 79 13.95 -6.07 10.73
CA TYR A 79 12.85 -5.40 10.01
C TYR A 79 12.94 -3.86 10.13
N VAL A 80 14.17 -3.32 10.24
CA VAL A 80 14.37 -1.87 10.37
C VAL A 80 13.93 -1.25 9.06
N SER A 81 12.96 -0.34 9.16
CA SER A 81 12.44 0.35 8.01
C SER A 81 13.04 1.73 7.89
N SER A 82 13.39 2.10 6.67
CA SER A 82 13.80 3.45 6.29
C SER A 82 12.78 4.06 5.35
N ILE A 83 12.73 5.40 5.30
CA ILE A 83 11.95 6.11 4.28
C ILE A 83 12.90 6.51 3.16
N GLY A 84 12.63 6.00 1.96
CA GLY A 84 13.30 6.45 0.74
C GLY A 84 12.66 7.70 0.16
N VAL A 85 13.32 8.34 -0.80
CA VAL A 85 12.72 9.39 -1.62
C VAL A 85 13.21 9.25 -3.06
N PHE A 86 12.28 9.39 -4.01
CA PHE A 86 12.59 9.58 -5.42
C PHE A 86 11.54 10.48 -6.08
N GLU A 87 11.86 11.01 -7.25
CA GLU A 87 10.99 11.88 -8.03
C GLU A 87 10.70 11.27 -9.40
N LEU A 88 9.46 11.41 -9.85
CA LEU A 88 9.03 11.11 -11.22
C LEU A 88 8.48 12.39 -11.86
N ASP A 89 8.59 12.49 -13.19
CA ASP A 89 7.77 13.44 -13.94
C ASP A 89 6.34 12.91 -14.03
N ILE A 90 5.36 13.72 -13.62
CA ILE A 90 3.95 13.31 -13.63
C ILE A 90 3.44 13.05 -15.05
N GLU A 91 3.94 13.78 -16.04
CA GLU A 91 3.51 13.58 -17.43
C GLU A 91 3.95 12.21 -17.94
N SER A 92 5.16 11.75 -17.60
CA SER A 92 5.61 10.40 -17.94
C SER A 92 4.75 9.34 -17.25
N VAL A 93 4.38 9.54 -15.99
CA VAL A 93 3.52 8.59 -15.26
C VAL A 93 2.12 8.48 -15.87
N LEU A 94 1.55 9.60 -16.33
CA LEU A 94 0.21 9.64 -16.94
C LEU A 94 0.19 9.06 -18.36
N ASN A 95 1.31 9.13 -19.10
CA ASN A 95 1.40 8.64 -20.48
C ASN A 95 1.86 7.18 -20.61
N GLY A 96 2.33 6.57 -19.51
CA GLY A 96 2.85 5.20 -19.48
C GLY A 96 4.24 5.07 -20.08
#